data_AF-A0A6B3DZG7-F1
#
_entry.id   AF-A0A6B3DZG7-F1
#
_cell.length_a   1.000
_cell.length_b   1.000
_cell.length_c   1.000
_cell.angle_alpha   90.00
_cell.angle_beta   90.00
_cell.angle_gamma   90.00
#
_symmetry.space_group_name_H-M   'P 1'
#
loop_
_entity.id
_entity.type
_entity.pdbx_description
1 polymer ?
#
loop_
_entity_poly.entity_id
_entity_poly.type
_entity_poly.pdbx_seq_one_letter_code
_entity_poly.pdbx_strand_id
1 'polypeptide(L)'
;MFGDSGYLGCARLVVEGEVTRVAPVSGGAEVWVILRVTHTYKADRPGKEAVVALTGPLGFGVGDHVLVAVPRRADGTGAWLVGERAIAPQRDRIARALPASRATACG
;
A
#
# COMPACT_ATOMS: atom_id res chain seq x y z
N MET A 1 -0.46 -11.93 2.73
CA MET A 1 -0.37 -10.75 1.86
C MET A 1 0.84 -9.90 2.21
N PHE A 2 0.84 -9.07 3.27
CA PHE A 2 2.02 -8.25 3.61
C PHE A 2 3.25 -9.02 4.13
N GLY A 3 3.07 -10.21 4.71
CA GLY A 3 4.17 -11.11 5.07
C GLY A 3 4.53 -12.14 3.99
N ASP A 4 3.93 -12.05 2.80
CA ASP A 4 4.17 -12.99 1.72
C ASP A 4 5.23 -12.43 0.76
N SER A 5 6.34 -13.13 0.57
CA SER A 5 7.45 -12.65 -0.26
C SER A 5 7.10 -12.56 -1.74
N GLY A 6 6.19 -13.43 -2.24
CA GLY A 6 5.73 -13.38 -3.63
C GLY A 6 4.88 -12.13 -3.90
N TYR A 7 3.95 -11.84 -3.02
CA TYR A 7 3.16 -10.62 -3.05
C TYR A 7 4.04 -9.37 -2.98
N LEU A 8 4.97 -9.32 -2.00
CA LEU A 8 5.91 -8.21 -1.87
C LEU A 8 6.83 -8.08 -3.08
N GLY A 9 7.22 -9.20 -3.70
CA GLY A 9 8.04 -9.22 -4.92
C GLY A 9 7.36 -8.43 -6.04
N CYS A 10 6.05 -8.61 -6.17
CA CYS A 10 5.23 -7.99 -7.21
C CYS A 10 4.59 -6.67 -6.83
N ALA A 11 4.72 -6.24 -5.58
CA ALA A 11 4.40 -4.87 -5.19
C ALA A 11 5.36 -3.87 -5.85
N ARG A 12 4.81 -2.80 -6.43
CA ARG A 12 5.57 -1.58 -6.82
C ARG A 12 5.69 -0.60 -5.67
N LEU A 13 4.80 -0.70 -4.68
CA LEU A 13 4.70 0.21 -3.56
C LEU A 13 4.16 -0.52 -2.33
N VAL A 14 4.80 -0.33 -1.17
CA VAL A 14 4.41 -0.77 0.17
C VAL A 14 4.84 0.32 1.15
N VAL A 15 3.87 1.09 1.67
CA VAL A 15 4.14 2.26 2.53
C VAL A 15 3.12 2.36 3.66
N GLU A 16 3.55 2.94 4.78
CA GLU A 16 2.67 3.43 5.83
C GLU A 16 2.58 4.96 5.76
N GLY A 17 1.39 5.48 5.99
CA GLY A 17 1.16 6.91 5.92
C GLY A 17 -0.15 7.35 6.52
N GLU A 18 -0.32 8.66 6.58
CA GLU A 18 -1.57 9.30 6.94
C GLU A 18 -2.30 9.72 5.65
N VAL A 19 -3.59 9.43 5.55
CA VAL A 19 -4.39 9.83 4.40
C VAL A 19 -4.63 11.33 4.43
N THR A 20 -4.19 12.04 3.40
CA THR A 20 -4.37 13.49 3.28
C THR A 20 -5.47 13.84 2.28
N ARG A 21 -5.79 12.95 1.34
CA ARG A 21 -6.88 13.14 0.38
C ARG A 21 -7.46 11.82 -0.08
N VAL A 22 -8.77 11.81 -0.28
CA VAL A 22 -9.52 10.74 -0.95
C VAL A 22 -10.39 11.42 -2.00
N ALA A 23 -10.22 11.05 -3.28
CA ALA A 23 -10.94 11.65 -4.39
C ALA A 23 -11.48 10.56 -5.35
N PRO A 24 -12.81 10.50 -5.58
CA PRO A 24 -13.37 9.52 -6.50
C PRO A 24 -12.91 9.79 -7.93
N VAL A 25 -12.69 8.73 -8.70
CA VAL A 25 -12.45 8.83 -10.14
C VAL A 25 -13.81 8.84 -10.85
N SER A 26 -14.03 9.80 -11.74
CA SER A 26 -15.26 9.88 -12.52
C SER A 26 -15.46 8.63 -13.36
N GLY A 27 -16.64 8.01 -13.24
CA GLY A 27 -17.05 6.88 -14.11
C GLY A 27 -16.62 5.49 -13.64
N GLY A 28 -16.13 5.33 -12.41
CA GLY A 28 -15.71 4.02 -11.89
C GLY A 28 -15.79 3.87 -10.37
N ALA A 29 -15.42 2.69 -9.88
CA ALA A 29 -15.29 2.37 -8.45
C ALA A 29 -13.90 2.68 -7.88
N GLU A 30 -13.04 3.29 -8.70
CA GLU A 30 -11.68 3.67 -8.35
C GLU A 30 -11.66 5.01 -7.60
N VAL A 31 -10.73 5.11 -6.65
CA VAL A 31 -10.55 6.28 -5.79
C VAL A 31 -9.06 6.59 -5.71
N TRP A 32 -8.70 7.84 -5.99
CA TRP A 32 -7.37 8.37 -5.73
C TRP A 32 -7.19 8.64 -4.25
N VAL A 33 -6.18 8.03 -3.66
CA VAL A 33 -5.77 8.27 -2.27
C VAL A 33 -4.39 8.90 -2.28
N ILE A 34 -4.27 10.04 -1.61
CA ILE A 34 -2.99 10.72 -1.36
C ILE A 34 -2.62 10.50 0.11
N LEU A 35 -1.38 10.10 0.33
CA LEU A 35 -0.84 9.73 1.62
C LEU A 35 0.39 10.59 1.91
N ARG A 36 0.47 11.15 3.12
CA ARG A 36 1.75 11.56 3.69
C ARG A 36 2.47 10.31 4.17
N VAL A 37 3.57 9.96 3.52
CA VAL A 37 4.35 8.77 3.83
C VAL A 37 5.12 8.98 5.13
N THR A 38 4.92 8.06 6.07
CA THR A 38 5.62 8.01 7.36
C THR A 38 6.68 6.92 7.37
N HIS A 39 6.45 5.82 6.63
CA HIS A 39 7.43 4.75 6.47
C HIS A 39 7.34 4.13 5.08
N THR A 40 8.49 3.93 4.43
CA THR A 40 8.58 3.24 3.14
C THR A 40 9.24 1.89 3.33
N TYR A 41 8.53 0.81 2.98
CA TYR A 41 9.09 -0.54 2.95
C TYR A 41 9.64 -0.88 1.57
N LYS A 42 8.89 -0.51 0.54
CA LYS A 42 9.24 -0.71 -0.87
C LYS A 42 8.54 0.35 -1.70
N ALA A 43 9.26 0.99 -2.62
CA ALA A 43 8.66 1.87 -3.61
C ALA A 43 9.57 1.96 -4.83
N ASP A 44 9.01 1.81 -6.03
CA ASP A 44 9.75 2.07 -7.27
C ASP A 44 10.20 3.55 -7.35
N ARG A 45 9.42 4.46 -6.77
CA ARG A 45 9.78 5.87 -6.54
C ARG A 45 9.46 6.28 -5.10
N PRO A 46 10.44 6.31 -4.18
CA PRO A 46 10.22 6.73 -2.80
C PRO A 46 9.99 8.25 -2.72
N GLY A 47 9.20 8.68 -1.74
CA GLY A 47 8.87 10.08 -1.51
C GLY A 47 8.13 10.28 -0.21
N LYS A 48 7.98 11.55 0.20
CA LYS A 48 7.18 11.93 1.38
C LYS A 48 5.67 11.91 1.11
N GLU A 49 5.28 11.81 -0.15
CA GLU A 49 3.91 11.70 -0.58
C GLU A 49 3.79 10.50 -1.53
N ALA A 50 2.69 9.77 -1.40
CA ALA A 50 2.34 8.69 -2.32
C ALA A 50 0.92 8.91 -2.83
N VAL A 51 0.75 8.79 -4.15
CA VAL A 51 -0.56 8.78 -4.81
C VAL A 51 -0.82 7.36 -5.29
N VAL A 52 -1.91 6.78 -4.79
CA VAL A 52 -2.34 5.43 -5.13
C VAL A 52 -3.78 5.45 -5.60
N ALA A 53 -4.12 4.53 -6.50
CA ALA A 53 -5.49 4.33 -6.93
C ALA A 53 -5.95 2.97 -6.39
N LEU A 54 -7.12 2.98 -5.73
CA LEU A 54 -7.69 1.82 -5.03
C LEU A 54 -9.15 1.66 -5.43
N THR A 55 -9.61 0.42 -5.51
CA THR A 55 -11.01 0.10 -5.87
C THR A 55 -11.77 -0.43 -4.65
N GLY A 56 -13.01 0.05 -4.47
CA GLY A 56 -13.96 -0.47 -3.49
C GLY A 56 -14.21 0.44 -2.28
N PRO A 57 -15.06 0.02 -1.32
CA PRO A 57 -15.27 0.76 -0.09
C PRO A 57 -13.99 0.73 0.75
N LEU A 58 -13.28 1.86 0.80
CA LEU A 58 -11.98 1.94 1.46
C LEU A 58 -12.06 1.70 2.98
N GLY A 59 -13.16 2.11 3.61
CA GLY A 59 -13.33 1.99 5.06
C GLY A 59 -12.36 2.88 5.86
N PHE A 60 -11.78 3.89 5.22
CA PHE A 60 -10.94 4.94 5.81
C PHE A 60 -11.16 6.27 5.09
N GLY A 61 -10.78 7.37 5.74
CA GLY A 61 -10.85 8.73 5.23
C GLY A 61 -9.61 9.54 5.55
N VAL A 62 -9.69 10.86 5.33
CA VAL A 62 -8.61 11.80 5.65
C VAL A 62 -8.33 11.77 7.16
N GLY A 63 -7.05 11.74 7.52
CA GLY A 63 -6.56 11.63 8.91
C GLY A 63 -6.29 10.20 9.37
N ASP A 64 -6.78 9.18 8.66
CA ASP A 64 -6.54 7.79 9.04
C ASP A 64 -5.10 7.37 8.73
N HIS A 65 -4.51 6.59 9.64
CA HIS A 65 -3.23 5.94 9.43
C HIS A 65 -3.44 4.61 8.71
N VAL A 66 -2.77 4.44 7.57
CA VAL A 66 -2.93 3.25 6.72
C VAL A 66 -1.59 2.67 6.29
N LEU A 67 -1.55 1.34 6.16
CA LEU A 67 -0.53 0.60 5.44
C LEU A 67 -1.11 0.21 4.08
N VAL A 68 -0.47 0.60 2.98
CA VAL A 68 -0.94 0.31 1.62
C VAL A 68 0.12 -0.46 0.85
N ALA A 69 -0.31 -1.50 0.12
CA ALA A 69 0.48 -2.16 -0.90
C ALA A 69 -0.23 -2.14 -2.26
N VAL A 70 0.53 -1.83 -3.31
CA VAL A 70 0.04 -1.78 -4.69
C VAL A 70 0.90 -2.69 -5.57
N PRO A 71 0.31 -3.66 -6.28
CA PRO A 71 1.03 -4.50 -7.24
C PRO A 71 1.52 -3.71 -8.47
N ARG A 72 2.52 -4.23 -9.18
CA ARG A 72 3.09 -3.65 -10.41
C ARG A 72 2.07 -3.60 -11.54
N ARG A 73 1.28 -4.67 -11.70
CA ARG A 73 0.13 -4.74 -12.60
C ARG A 73 -1.13 -4.62 -11.76
N ALA A 74 -1.48 -3.40 -11.36
CA ALA A 74 -2.69 -3.15 -10.58
C ALA A 74 -3.74 -2.49 -11.48
N ASP A 75 -4.90 -3.13 -11.58
CA ASP A 75 -6.18 -2.62 -12.09
C ASP A 75 -7.01 -1.98 -10.95
N GLY A 76 -6.34 -1.27 -10.03
CA GLY A 76 -6.94 -0.73 -8.81
C GLY A 76 -7.01 -1.73 -7.63
N THR A 77 -6.52 -2.96 -7.81
CA THR A 77 -6.45 -4.02 -6.78
C THR A 77 -5.27 -3.84 -5.82
N GLY A 78 -5.27 -2.74 -5.06
CA GLY A 78 -4.39 -2.58 -3.91
C GLY A 78 -4.89 -3.35 -2.69
N ALA A 79 -4.03 -3.50 -1.68
CA ALA A 79 -4.45 -3.89 -0.34
C ALA A 79 -4.07 -2.84 0.68
N TRP A 80 -4.89 -2.74 1.70
CA TRP A 80 -4.66 -1.80 2.78
C TRP A 80 -5.07 -2.37 4.13
N LEU A 81 -4.49 -1.80 5.17
CA LEU A 81 -4.90 -1.96 6.57
C LEU A 81 -5.02 -0.58 7.20
N VAL A 82 -5.97 -0.43 8.10
CA VAL A 82 -6.30 0.85 8.75
C VAL A 82 -6.02 0.73 10.24
N GLY A 83 -5.31 1.72 10.78
CA GLY A 83 -5.04 1.87 12.21
C GLY A 83 -3.93 0.97 12.76
N GLU A 84 -3.32 1.45 13.83
CA GLU A 84 -2.12 0.86 14.44
C GLU A 84 -2.32 -0.60 14.86
N ARG A 85 -3.51 -0.97 15.36
CA ARG A 85 -3.80 -2.34 15.81
C ARG A 85 -3.65 -3.37 14.68
N ALA A 86 -4.01 -3.00 13.44
CA ALA A 86 -3.87 -3.88 12.28
C ALA A 86 -2.47 -3.81 11.67
N ILE A 87 -1.84 -2.62 11.71
CA ILE A 87 -0.56 -2.33 11.06
C ILE A 87 0.63 -2.87 11.87
N ALA A 88 0.66 -2.68 13.19
CA ALA A 88 1.81 -3.03 14.03
C ALA A 88 2.31 -4.48 13.83
N PRO A 89 1.44 -5.51 13.79
CA PRO A 89 1.90 -6.89 13.56
C PRO A 89 2.43 -7.14 12.14
N GLN A 90 2.07 -6.31 11.16
CA GLN A 90 2.55 -6.47 9.78
C GLN A 90 3.95 -5.89 9.59
N ARG A 91 4.36 -4.86 10.33
CA ARG A 91 5.71 -4.25 10.20
C ARG A 91 6.81 -5.31 10.26
N ASP A 92 6.74 -6.16 11.29
CA ASP A 92 7.66 -7.26 11.51
C ASP A 92 7.60 -8.34 10.41
N ARG A 93 6.39 -8.63 9.91
CA ARG A 93 6.19 -9.62 8.85
C ARG A 93 6.77 -9.14 7.53
N ILE A 94 6.56 -7.86 7.19
CA ILE A 94 7.13 -7.22 6.02
C ILE A 94 8.65 -7.21 6.13
N ALA A 95 9.20 -6.78 7.26
CA ALA A 95 10.64 -6.73 7.49
C ALA A 95 11.32 -8.10 7.26
N ARG A 96 10.69 -9.20 7.73
CA ARG A 96 11.18 -10.56 7.51
C ARG A 96 11.04 -11.05 6.06
N ALA A 97 9.96 -10.72 5.38
CA ALA A 97 9.67 -11.20 4.03
C ALA A 97 10.37 -10.39 2.93
N LEU A 98 10.71 -9.12 3.19
CA LEU A 98 11.30 -8.20 2.23
C LEU A 98 12.59 -8.72 1.58
N PRO A 99 13.58 -9.28 2.31
CA PRO A 99 14.79 -9.81 1.70
C PRO A 99 14.50 -10.90 0.66
N ALA A 100 13.64 -11.88 1.00
CA ALA A 100 13.26 -12.97 0.11
C ALA A 100 12.51 -12.46 -1.13
N SER A 101 11.70 -11.41 -0.99
CA SER A 101 10.93 -10.83 -2.10
C SER A 101 11.81 -10.27 -3.23
N ARG A 102 13.08 -9.92 -2.94
CA ARG A 102 14.02 -9.40 -3.95
C ARG A 102 14.46 -10.45 -4.96
N ALA A 103 14.42 -11.73 -4.57
CA ALA A 103 14.76 -12.85 -5.44
C ALA A 103 13.54 -13.42 -6.19
N THR A 104 12.33 -12.93 -5.90
CA THR A 104 11.11 -13.42 -6.54
C THR A 104 10.83 -12.64 -7.82
N ALA A 105 10.81 -13.35 -8.95
CA ALA A 105 10.39 -12.79 -10.23
C ALA A 105 8.85 -12.70 -10.29
N CYS A 106 8.34 -11.63 -10.89
CA CYS A 106 6.92 -11.43 -11.11
C CYS A 106 6.54 -11.87 -12.52
N GLY A 107 5.68 -12.89 -12.61
CA GLY A 107 5.09 -13.38 -13.86
C GLY A 107 3.97 -12.47 -14.36
#